data_AF-A0A1G7UT03-F1
#
_entry.id   AF-A0A1G7UT03-F1
#
_cell.length_a   1.000
_cell.length_b   1.000
_cell.length_c   1.000
_cell.angle_alpha   90.00
_cell.angle_beta   90.00
_cell.angle_gamma   90.00
#
_symmetry.space_group_name_H-M   'P 1'
#
loop_
_entity.id
_entity.type
_entity.pdbx_description
1 polymer ?
#
loop_
_entity_poly.entity_id
_entity_poly.type
_entity_poly.pdbx_seq_one_letter_code
_entity_poly.pdbx_strand_id
1 'polypeptide(L)'
;MKKHHKRLLIRECIVLVILCSACNFLFAQKLDGRYSGDYGEIIISGDTLLFKGHKSSHFPPWWELDTIAKCSVTKINKYLLEINSVTDDLYDTWSIEQSHEDRSDDSIKINFVIPYNLGDLEIGVYTGPHFEEFKNNNYEKSVTIPKCDDFGFYIMPTRNLIAYGFVVTYGRIILSSSELSSEDFAIEQGKNRIDVKIPTLDDYFFVRYFLYHEYVYVKGDELHWRNEIYKKKK
;
A
#
# COMPACT_ATOMS: atom_id res chain seq x y z
N MET A 1 68.73 -6.73 -0.19
CA MET A 1 67.85 -6.71 1.01
C MET A 1 66.59 -5.84 0.88
N LYS A 2 66.67 -4.54 0.53
CA LYS A 2 65.49 -3.62 0.53
C LYS A 2 64.28 -4.04 -0.33
N LYS A 3 64.52 -4.70 -1.48
CA LYS A 3 63.46 -5.12 -2.42
C LYS A 3 62.61 -6.30 -1.91
N HIS A 4 63.23 -7.17 -1.09
CA HIS A 4 62.57 -8.35 -0.53
C HIS A 4 61.66 -7.97 0.65
N HIS A 5 62.12 -7.02 1.46
CA HIS A 5 61.36 -6.48 2.60
C HIS A 5 60.12 -5.70 2.16
N LYS A 6 60.22 -4.89 1.08
CA LYS A 6 59.06 -4.22 0.48
C LYS A 6 58.00 -5.20 -0.02
N ARG A 7 58.40 -6.32 -0.63
CA ARG A 7 57.45 -7.35 -1.12
C ARG A 7 56.77 -8.11 0.03
N LEU A 8 57.47 -8.30 1.15
CA LEU A 8 56.92 -8.94 2.35
C LEU A 8 55.86 -8.05 3.01
N LEU A 9 56.19 -6.76 3.21
CA LEU A 9 55.27 -5.75 3.74
C LEU A 9 54.01 -5.60 2.89
N ILE A 10 54.13 -5.57 1.56
CA ILE A 10 52.96 -5.48 0.67
C ILE A 10 52.06 -6.72 0.81
N ARG A 11 52.63 -7.92 0.92
CA ARG A 11 51.87 -9.16 1.15
C ARG A 11 51.13 -9.14 2.48
N GLU A 12 51.79 -8.72 3.55
CA GLU A 12 51.19 -8.61 4.89
C GLU A 12 50.05 -7.58 4.91
N CYS A 13 50.23 -6.43 4.25
CA CYS A 13 49.17 -5.43 4.12
C CYS A 13 47.95 -5.95 3.33
N ILE A 14 48.16 -6.69 2.23
CA ILE A 14 47.06 -7.27 1.44
C ILE A 14 46.27 -8.29 2.27
N VAL A 15 46.95 -9.14 3.03
CA VAL A 15 46.30 -10.13 3.91
C VAL A 15 45.48 -9.43 4.99
N LEU A 16 46.01 -8.35 5.59
CA LEU A 16 45.29 -7.57 6.60
C LEU A 16 44.02 -6.91 6.03
N VAL A 17 44.10 -6.33 4.82
CA VAL A 17 42.93 -5.74 4.15
C VAL A 17 41.87 -6.79 3.86
N ILE A 18 42.26 -7.96 3.34
CA ILE A 18 41.32 -9.06 3.08
C ILE A 18 40.65 -9.55 4.37
N LEU A 19 41.41 -9.69 5.46
CA LEU A 19 40.88 -10.07 6.78
C LEU A 19 39.92 -9.02 7.33
N CYS A 20 40.27 -7.73 7.27
CA CYS A 20 39.40 -6.65 7.71
C CYS A 20 38.11 -6.58 6.87
N SER A 21 38.19 -6.78 5.55
CA SER A 21 37.03 -6.84 4.66
C SER A 21 36.16 -8.07 4.93
N ALA A 22 36.76 -9.24 5.22
CA ALA A 22 36.04 -10.45 5.59
C ALA A 22 35.34 -10.33 6.95
N CYS A 23 35.96 -9.66 7.93
CA CYS A 23 35.31 -9.35 9.21
C CYS A 23 34.10 -8.44 9.01
N ASN A 24 34.19 -7.40 8.16
CA ASN A 24 33.04 -6.55 7.86
C ASN A 24 31.87 -7.32 7.23
N PHE A 25 32.14 -8.35 6.44
CA PHE A 25 31.12 -9.24 5.88
C PHE A 25 30.53 -10.20 6.93
N LEU A 26 31.34 -10.74 7.84
CA LEU A 26 30.91 -11.64 8.91
C LEU A 26 30.10 -10.94 10.01
N PHE A 27 30.35 -9.65 10.24
CA PHE A 27 29.59 -8.82 11.19
C PHE A 27 28.45 -8.03 10.54
N ALA A 28 28.17 -8.24 9.25
CA ALA A 28 27.00 -7.67 8.62
C ALA A 28 25.75 -8.28 9.27
N GLN A 29 25.04 -7.47 10.05
CA GLN A 29 23.85 -7.91 10.74
C GLN A 29 22.79 -8.37 9.74
N LYS A 30 22.38 -9.65 9.85
CA LYS A 30 21.32 -10.19 9.01
C LYS A 30 19.98 -9.64 9.48
N LEU A 31 19.46 -8.68 8.72
CA LEU A 31 18.18 -8.02 9.01
C LEU A 31 16.99 -8.93 8.69
N ASP A 32 17.13 -9.83 7.72
CA ASP A 32 16.03 -10.73 7.34
C ASP A 32 15.56 -11.57 8.54
N GLY A 33 14.24 -11.65 8.70
CA GLY A 33 13.61 -12.40 9.76
C GLY A 33 12.24 -11.88 10.13
N ARG A 34 11.65 -12.50 11.14
CA ARG A 34 10.36 -12.11 11.72
C ARG A 34 10.60 -11.48 13.08
N TYR A 35 9.92 -10.39 13.37
CA TYR A 35 10.05 -9.64 14.60
C TYR A 35 8.65 -9.44 15.21
N SER A 36 8.47 -9.78 16.48
CA SER A 36 7.17 -9.59 17.16
C SER A 36 7.22 -8.47 18.17
N GLY A 37 6.17 -7.66 18.17
CA GLY A 37 5.86 -6.67 19.19
C GLY A 37 4.47 -6.93 19.80
N ASP A 38 4.01 -5.99 20.62
CA ASP A 38 2.69 -5.94 21.24
C ASP A 38 1.57 -5.56 20.26
N TYR A 39 1.88 -4.91 19.14
CA TYR A 39 0.89 -4.48 18.13
C TYR A 39 0.93 -5.26 16.82
N GLY A 40 1.99 -6.01 16.56
CA GLY A 40 2.01 -6.89 15.38
C GLY A 40 3.29 -7.70 15.17
N GLU A 41 3.44 -8.17 13.94
CA GLU A 41 4.66 -8.82 13.42
C GLU A 41 5.23 -8.01 12.25
N ILE A 42 6.53 -7.78 12.29
CA ILE A 42 7.31 -7.25 11.16
C ILE A 42 8.06 -8.41 10.52
N ILE A 43 7.96 -8.55 9.20
CA ILE A 43 8.71 -9.53 8.42
C ILE A 43 9.61 -8.77 7.45
N ILE A 44 10.93 -8.95 7.58
CA ILE A 44 11.90 -8.38 6.65
C ILE A 44 12.48 -9.51 5.80
N SER A 45 12.46 -9.32 4.48
CA SER A 45 13.04 -10.23 3.49
C SER A 45 13.69 -9.41 2.39
N GLY A 46 15.02 -9.29 2.42
CA GLY A 46 15.77 -8.47 1.47
C GLY A 46 15.51 -6.98 1.70
N ASP A 47 14.95 -6.33 0.68
CA ASP A 47 14.56 -4.91 0.67
C ASP A 47 13.06 -4.72 0.95
N THR A 48 12.35 -5.76 1.35
CA THR A 48 10.92 -5.71 1.63
C THR A 48 10.63 -5.87 3.12
N LEU A 49 9.74 -5.02 3.64
CA LEU A 49 9.17 -5.13 4.98
C LEU A 49 7.65 -5.31 4.89
N LEU A 50 7.13 -6.31 5.58
CA LEU A 50 5.69 -6.51 5.78
C LEU A 50 5.37 -6.25 7.24
N PHE A 51 4.40 -5.38 7.51
CA PHE A 51 3.84 -5.21 8.83
C PHE A 51 2.48 -5.91 8.88
N LYS A 52 2.28 -6.81 9.84
CA LYS A 52 1.04 -7.55 10.07
C LYS A 52 0.50 -7.14 11.44
N GLY A 53 -0.76 -6.71 11.50
CA GLY A 53 -1.41 -6.39 12.77
C GLY A 53 -1.70 -7.65 13.59
N HIS A 54 -1.86 -7.51 14.90
CA HIS A 54 -2.37 -8.60 15.75
C HIS A 54 -3.88 -8.76 15.63
N LYS A 55 -4.31 -10.02 15.83
CA LYS A 55 -5.72 -10.42 15.86
C LYS A 55 -6.45 -9.68 16.98
N SER A 56 -7.36 -8.76 16.65
CA SER A 56 -8.30 -8.20 17.63
C SER A 56 -9.47 -9.16 17.87
N SER A 57 -9.95 -9.21 19.10
CA SER A 57 -11.18 -9.92 19.47
C SER A 57 -12.45 -9.12 19.22
N HIS A 58 -12.35 -7.89 18.70
CA HIS A 58 -13.51 -7.00 18.52
C HIS A 58 -14.08 -7.04 17.10
N PHE A 59 -15.42 -7.01 17.02
CA PHE A 59 -16.15 -6.88 15.77
C PHE A 59 -16.28 -5.41 15.38
N PRO A 60 -16.17 -5.10 14.10
CA PRO A 60 -15.83 -6.01 13.00
C PRO A 60 -14.33 -6.39 12.96
N PRO A 61 -14.01 -7.62 12.53
CA PRO A 61 -12.67 -8.20 12.57
C PRO A 61 -11.71 -7.58 11.53
N TRP A 62 -11.80 -6.28 11.28
CA TRP A 62 -10.89 -5.50 10.41
C TRP A 62 -9.45 -5.44 10.96
N TRP A 63 -9.15 -6.20 11.99
CA TRP A 63 -7.87 -6.31 12.69
C TRP A 63 -7.38 -7.76 12.55
N GLU A 64 -8.17 -8.67 11.96
CA GLU A 64 -7.76 -10.00 11.51
C GLU A 64 -7.05 -9.92 10.15
N LEU A 65 -6.37 -8.80 9.88
CA LEU A 65 -5.83 -8.52 8.57
C LEU A 65 -4.44 -9.13 8.41
N ASP A 66 -4.33 -9.98 7.40
CA ASP A 66 -3.09 -10.21 6.68
C ASP A 66 -2.47 -8.85 6.29
N THR A 67 -1.15 -8.70 6.40
CA THR A 67 -0.32 -7.55 5.96
C THR A 67 -1.00 -6.15 5.90
N ILE A 68 -0.90 -5.38 6.98
CA ILE A 68 -1.41 -3.99 7.08
C ILE A 68 -0.48 -2.94 6.45
N ALA A 69 0.80 -3.26 6.23
CA ALA A 69 1.68 -2.44 5.40
C ALA A 69 2.67 -3.32 4.64
N LYS A 70 2.95 -2.96 3.38
CA LYS A 70 4.04 -3.51 2.59
C LYS A 70 4.95 -2.36 2.19
N CYS A 71 6.24 -2.47 2.50
CA CYS A 71 7.19 -1.38 2.36
C CYS A 71 8.48 -1.84 1.67
N SER A 72 9.09 -0.91 0.94
CA SER A 72 10.51 -0.99 0.60
C SER A 72 11.35 -0.56 1.80
N VAL A 73 12.55 -1.11 1.89
CA VAL A 73 13.51 -0.89 2.97
C VAL A 73 14.81 -0.35 2.37
N THR A 74 15.12 0.89 2.71
CA THR A 74 16.41 1.52 2.37
C THR A 74 17.28 1.57 3.62
N LYS A 75 18.46 0.95 3.57
CA LYS A 75 19.45 1.03 4.66
C LYS A 75 20.18 2.36 4.59
N ILE A 76 19.85 3.29 5.50
CA ILE A 76 20.58 4.56 5.64
C ILE A 76 21.96 4.32 6.27
N ASN A 77 21.99 3.52 7.34
CA ASN A 77 23.22 3.06 7.97
C ASN A 77 22.99 1.78 8.79
N LYS A 78 24.01 1.34 9.54
CA LYS A 78 23.95 0.09 10.35
C LYS A 78 22.86 0.06 11.43
N TYR A 79 22.30 1.20 11.83
CA TYR A 79 21.30 1.32 12.88
C TYR A 79 20.00 1.93 12.41
N LEU A 80 19.89 2.37 11.15
CA LEU A 80 18.74 3.13 10.70
C LEU A 80 18.30 2.63 9.32
N LEU A 81 17.03 2.24 9.26
CA LEU A 81 16.32 1.92 8.04
C LEU A 81 15.33 3.04 7.77
N GLU A 82 15.20 3.39 6.52
CA GLU A 82 14.07 4.15 6.01
C GLU A 82 13.10 3.17 5.34
N ILE A 83 11.82 3.30 5.65
CA ILE A 83 10.76 2.47 5.06
C ILE A 83 9.73 3.34 4.39
N ASN A 84 9.30 2.90 3.21
CA ASN A 84 8.30 3.58 2.40
C ASN A 84 7.31 2.53 1.91
N SER A 85 6.01 2.79 2.01
CA SER A 85 5.00 1.89 1.45
C SER A 85 5.27 1.69 -0.03
N VAL A 86 5.28 0.43 -0.46
CA VAL A 86 5.18 0.10 -1.86
C VAL A 86 3.78 0.53 -2.26
N THR A 87 3.67 1.51 -3.15
CA THR A 87 2.37 1.88 -3.71
C THR A 87 1.80 0.65 -4.39
N ASP A 88 0.58 0.27 -4.03
CA ASP A 88 -0.16 -0.70 -4.83
C ASP A 88 -0.20 -0.17 -6.28
N ASP A 89 0.01 -1.05 -7.26
CA ASP A 89 -0.03 -0.74 -8.70
C ASP A 89 -1.49 -0.47 -9.13
N LEU A 90 -2.12 0.50 -8.47
CA LEU A 90 -3.48 0.95 -8.72
C LEU A 90 -3.59 1.40 -10.18
N TYR A 91 -2.55 2.04 -10.72
CA TYR A 91 -2.49 2.58 -12.08
C TYR A 91 -2.53 1.51 -13.19
N ASP A 92 -2.01 0.31 -12.94
CA ASP A 92 -1.84 -0.72 -13.98
C ASP A 92 -2.93 -1.81 -13.96
N THR A 93 -3.84 -1.76 -13.00
CA THR A 93 -4.78 -2.85 -12.72
C THR A 93 -6.24 -2.52 -13.00
N TRP A 94 -6.58 -1.23 -13.19
CA TRP A 94 -7.94 -0.80 -13.45
C TRP A 94 -8.27 -0.77 -14.95
N SER A 95 -9.56 -0.84 -15.27
CA SER A 95 -10.05 -0.72 -16.65
C SER A 95 -11.49 -0.25 -16.69
N ILE A 96 -11.88 0.43 -17.78
CA ILE A 96 -13.28 0.77 -18.07
C ILE A 96 -13.74 0.00 -19.30
N GLU A 97 -14.89 -0.66 -19.19
CA GLU A 97 -15.57 -1.29 -20.31
C GLU A 97 -16.92 -0.61 -20.57
N GLN A 98 -17.20 -0.26 -21.82
CA GLN A 98 -18.44 0.42 -22.20
C GLN A 98 -19.28 -0.41 -23.17
N SER A 99 -20.55 -0.55 -22.85
CA SER A 99 -21.50 -1.38 -23.59
C SER A 99 -22.86 -0.68 -23.75
N HIS A 100 -23.67 -1.23 -24.65
CA HIS A 100 -25.05 -0.84 -24.81
C HIS A 100 -25.95 -1.89 -24.12
N GLU A 101 -26.94 -1.42 -23.38
CA GLU A 101 -27.97 -2.22 -22.74
C GLU A 101 -29.34 -1.70 -23.19
N ASP A 102 -30.16 -2.56 -23.78
CA ASP A 102 -31.50 -2.19 -24.25
C ASP A 102 -32.39 -1.82 -23.05
N ARG A 103 -32.64 -0.52 -22.86
CA ARG A 103 -33.42 0.03 -21.73
C ARG A 103 -34.41 1.09 -22.21
N SER A 104 -35.47 1.28 -21.42
CA SER A 104 -36.53 2.25 -21.71
C SER A 104 -36.16 3.69 -21.35
N ASP A 105 -35.12 3.88 -20.55
CA ASP A 105 -34.60 5.18 -20.14
C ASP A 105 -33.31 5.51 -20.91
N ASP A 106 -32.98 6.80 -20.99
CA ASP A 106 -31.76 7.32 -21.63
C ASP A 106 -30.62 7.55 -20.62
N SER A 107 -30.74 7.00 -19.41
CA SER A 107 -29.74 7.13 -18.36
C SER A 107 -28.51 6.27 -18.63
N ILE A 108 -27.42 6.59 -17.94
CA ILE A 108 -26.18 5.82 -17.98
C ILE A 108 -26.02 5.11 -16.64
N LYS A 109 -25.82 3.79 -16.68
CA LYS A 109 -25.54 2.99 -15.49
C LYS A 109 -24.05 2.68 -15.40
N ILE A 110 -23.45 3.10 -14.30
CA ILE A 110 -22.04 2.86 -14.00
C ILE A 110 -21.97 1.80 -12.89
N ASN A 111 -21.35 0.66 -13.19
CA ASN A 111 -21.13 -0.45 -12.26
C ASN A 111 -19.67 -0.48 -11.82
N PHE A 112 -19.44 -0.70 -10.54
CA PHE A 112 -18.11 -0.81 -9.93
C PHE A 112 -17.82 -2.28 -9.63
N VAL A 113 -16.96 -2.88 -10.45
CA VAL A 113 -16.54 -4.28 -10.34
C VAL A 113 -15.29 -4.34 -9.46
N ILE A 114 -15.53 -4.49 -8.14
CA ILE A 114 -14.51 -4.40 -7.10
C ILE A 114 -14.62 -5.56 -6.09
N PRO A 115 -13.49 -6.13 -5.64
CA PRO A 115 -13.49 -7.25 -4.70
C PRO A 115 -13.82 -6.88 -3.25
N TYR A 116 -13.90 -5.60 -2.89
CA TYR A 116 -14.28 -5.14 -1.55
C TYR A 116 -15.68 -5.63 -1.13
N ASN A 117 -15.77 -6.39 -0.04
CA ASN A 117 -16.99 -6.93 0.58
C ASN A 117 -17.05 -6.73 2.10
N LEU A 118 -16.06 -6.06 2.69
CA LEU A 118 -15.93 -5.85 4.14
C LEU A 118 -16.95 -4.88 4.75
N GLY A 119 -17.67 -4.11 3.93
CA GLY A 119 -18.77 -3.26 4.37
C GLY A 119 -19.41 -2.46 3.25
N ASP A 120 -20.26 -1.51 3.63
CA ASP A 120 -20.94 -0.62 2.71
C ASP A 120 -19.98 0.49 2.21
N LEU A 121 -20.02 0.75 0.90
CA LEU A 121 -19.29 1.84 0.26
C LEU A 121 -20.23 2.97 -0.14
N GLU A 122 -19.79 4.20 0.08
CA GLU A 122 -20.34 5.38 -0.57
C GLU A 122 -19.61 5.55 -1.89
N ILE A 123 -20.38 5.56 -2.98
CA ILE A 123 -19.86 5.76 -4.32
C ILE A 123 -20.59 6.98 -4.89
N GLY A 124 -19.83 8.01 -5.20
CA GLY A 124 -20.33 9.19 -5.89
C GLY A 124 -19.76 9.29 -7.29
N VAL A 125 -20.61 9.69 -8.24
CA VAL A 125 -20.24 10.00 -9.62
C VAL A 125 -20.52 11.47 -9.86
N TYR A 126 -19.55 12.15 -10.47
CA TYR A 126 -19.67 13.52 -10.94
C TYR A 126 -19.76 13.55 -12.45
N THR A 127 -20.57 14.46 -12.99
CA THR A 127 -20.69 14.68 -14.43
C THR A 127 -20.27 16.10 -14.80
N GLY A 128 -19.55 16.28 -15.91
CA GLY A 128 -19.24 17.60 -16.45
C GLY A 128 -20.47 18.24 -17.14
N PRO A 129 -20.53 19.58 -17.31
CA PRO A 129 -19.77 20.66 -16.66
C PRO A 129 -20.42 21.19 -15.37
N HIS A 130 -21.52 20.58 -14.91
CA HIS A 130 -22.31 21.07 -13.78
C HIS A 130 -21.86 20.52 -12.42
N PHE A 131 -20.90 19.58 -12.40
CA PHE A 131 -20.43 18.90 -11.19
C PHE A 131 -21.59 18.35 -10.34
N GLU A 132 -22.65 17.87 -11.01
CA GLU A 132 -23.75 17.23 -10.32
C GLU A 132 -23.26 15.89 -9.76
N GLU A 133 -23.47 15.71 -8.46
CA GLU A 133 -23.10 14.50 -7.73
C GLU A 133 -24.29 13.54 -7.66
N PHE A 134 -24.08 12.32 -8.14
CA PHE A 134 -25.02 11.22 -8.03
C PHE A 134 -24.41 10.15 -7.14
N LYS A 135 -25.15 9.70 -6.12
CA LYS A 135 -24.68 8.67 -5.18
C LYS A 135 -25.40 7.36 -5.40
N ASN A 136 -24.76 6.26 -5.00
CA ASN A 136 -25.37 4.95 -5.01
C ASN A 136 -26.58 4.86 -4.07
N ASN A 137 -27.64 4.19 -4.51
CA ASN A 137 -28.80 3.88 -3.68
C ASN A 137 -28.50 2.64 -2.82
N ASN A 138 -28.85 2.68 -1.54
CA ASN A 138 -28.73 1.52 -0.62
C ASN A 138 -27.35 0.83 -0.64
N TYR A 139 -26.28 1.60 -0.87
CA TYR A 139 -24.91 1.08 -0.89
C TYR A 139 -24.62 0.06 -2.03
N GLU A 140 -25.42 0.08 -3.09
CA GLU A 140 -25.14 -0.71 -4.30
C GLU A 140 -23.78 -0.31 -4.91
N LYS A 141 -23.09 -1.27 -5.54
CA LYS A 141 -21.87 -0.99 -6.31
C LYS A 141 -22.19 -0.44 -7.71
N SER A 142 -23.22 0.41 -7.81
CA SER A 142 -23.61 1.05 -9.05
C SER A 142 -24.28 2.39 -8.83
N VAL A 143 -24.12 3.30 -9.78
CA VAL A 143 -24.75 4.62 -9.82
C VAL A 143 -25.42 4.79 -11.18
N THR A 144 -26.64 5.33 -11.18
CA THR A 144 -27.35 5.70 -12.42
C THR A 144 -27.36 7.21 -12.52
N ILE A 145 -26.88 7.73 -13.65
CA ILE A 145 -26.75 9.17 -13.93
C ILE A 145 -27.53 9.55 -15.19
N PRO A 146 -27.94 10.81 -15.36
CA PRO A 146 -28.43 11.32 -16.63
C PRO A 146 -27.40 11.14 -17.75
N LYS A 147 -27.86 11.21 -19.00
CA LYS A 147 -26.97 11.19 -20.16
C LYS A 147 -25.96 12.35 -20.10
N CYS A 148 -24.67 12.03 -20.20
CA CYS A 148 -23.57 12.98 -20.23
C CYS A 148 -22.45 12.51 -21.18
N ASP A 149 -21.46 13.36 -21.41
CA ASP A 149 -20.32 13.08 -22.29
C ASP A 149 -19.12 12.51 -21.54
N ASP A 150 -19.00 12.83 -20.24
CA ASP A 150 -17.91 12.40 -19.38
C ASP A 150 -18.38 12.20 -17.93
N PHE A 151 -17.56 11.49 -17.15
CA PHE A 151 -17.77 11.34 -15.72
C PHE A 151 -16.47 11.17 -14.93
N GLY A 152 -16.50 11.64 -13.69
CA GLY A 152 -15.53 11.31 -12.64
C GLY A 152 -16.22 10.56 -11.50
N PHE A 153 -15.46 10.00 -10.57
CA PHE A 153 -16.04 9.31 -9.42
C PHE A 153 -15.15 9.34 -8.18
N TYR A 154 -15.74 9.05 -7.03
CA TYR A 154 -15.02 8.65 -5.84
C TYR A 154 -15.68 7.45 -5.16
N ILE A 155 -14.87 6.73 -4.38
CA ILE A 155 -15.30 5.59 -3.58
C ILE A 155 -14.71 5.74 -2.19
N MET A 156 -15.54 5.62 -1.15
CA MET A 156 -15.08 5.59 0.25
C MET A 156 -15.93 4.67 1.12
N PRO A 157 -15.39 4.16 2.25
CA PRO A 157 -16.20 3.46 3.26
C PRO A 157 -17.24 4.40 3.88
N THR A 158 -18.49 3.93 4.02
CA THR A 158 -19.59 4.71 4.64
C THR A 158 -19.38 4.98 6.13
N ARG A 159 -18.67 4.07 6.79
CA ARG A 159 -18.22 4.24 8.17
C ARG A 159 -16.74 4.51 8.11
N ASN A 160 -16.34 5.62 8.73
CA ASN A 160 -14.94 5.92 8.98
C ASN A 160 -14.27 4.72 9.64
N LEU A 161 -13.51 3.96 8.83
CA LEU A 161 -12.59 2.93 9.28
C LEU A 161 -11.36 3.64 9.88
N ILE A 162 -11.57 4.53 10.84
CA ILE A 162 -10.45 5.10 11.59
C ILE A 162 -9.91 3.94 12.39
N ALA A 163 -8.74 3.45 11.99
CA ALA A 163 -7.91 2.58 12.80
C ALA A 163 -7.52 3.34 14.07
N TYR A 164 -8.40 3.33 15.07
CA TYR A 164 -8.12 3.83 16.41
C TYR A 164 -7.02 2.96 17.00
N GLY A 165 -5.82 3.52 17.17
CA GLY A 165 -4.78 2.86 17.98
C GLY A 165 -3.35 3.30 17.72
N PHE A 166 -3.04 3.78 16.52
CA PHE A 166 -1.69 4.24 16.18
C PHE A 166 -1.66 5.74 15.91
N VAL A 167 -0.95 6.45 16.79
CA VAL A 167 -0.74 7.90 16.77
C VAL A 167 -0.32 8.32 15.35
N VAL A 168 -1.26 8.94 14.62
CA VAL A 168 -1.18 9.45 13.24
C VAL A 168 -0.90 8.38 12.19
N THR A 169 -1.94 7.67 11.74
CA THR A 169 -1.87 6.77 10.58
C THR A 169 -2.81 7.24 9.48
N TYR A 170 -2.25 7.50 8.30
CA TYR A 170 -2.99 7.87 7.09
C TYR A 170 -3.47 6.59 6.39
N GLY A 171 -4.59 6.03 6.85
CA GLY A 171 -5.35 5.10 6.01
C GLY A 171 -5.84 5.84 4.77
N ARG A 172 -5.87 5.19 3.62
CA ARG A 172 -6.57 5.75 2.45
C ARG A 172 -8.05 5.80 2.79
N ILE A 173 -8.63 7.00 2.86
CA ILE A 173 -10.04 7.18 3.23
C ILE A 173 -10.96 7.32 2.02
N ILE A 174 -10.38 7.60 0.85
CA ILE A 174 -11.09 7.83 -0.40
C ILE A 174 -10.21 7.33 -1.55
N LEU A 175 -10.84 6.80 -2.58
CA LEU A 175 -10.27 6.61 -3.90
C LEU A 175 -10.99 7.56 -4.85
N SER A 176 -10.27 8.50 -5.47
CA SER A 176 -10.80 9.39 -6.51
C SER A 176 -10.40 8.92 -7.90
N SER A 177 -11.24 9.15 -8.91
CA SER A 177 -10.89 8.94 -10.33
C SER A 177 -9.63 9.71 -10.74
N SER A 178 -9.36 10.84 -10.09
CA SER A 178 -8.13 11.63 -10.28
C SER A 178 -6.85 10.90 -9.86
N GLU A 179 -6.96 9.85 -9.03
CA GLU A 179 -5.84 8.97 -8.69
C GLU A 179 -5.60 7.90 -9.76
N LEU A 180 -6.54 7.70 -10.70
CA LEU A 180 -6.45 6.73 -11.78
C LEU A 180 -6.09 7.37 -13.12
N SER A 181 -6.64 8.57 -13.37
CA SER A 181 -6.51 9.31 -14.61
C SER A 181 -6.38 10.81 -14.34
N SER A 182 -5.64 11.52 -15.18
CA SER A 182 -5.53 12.99 -15.13
C SER A 182 -6.75 13.71 -15.70
N GLU A 183 -7.60 12.98 -16.43
CA GLU A 183 -8.80 13.48 -17.10
C GLU A 183 -10.01 12.62 -16.72
N ASP A 184 -11.21 13.22 -16.79
CA ASP A 184 -12.48 12.50 -16.64
C ASP A 184 -12.67 11.47 -17.76
N PHE A 185 -13.51 10.48 -17.50
CA PHE A 185 -13.69 9.36 -18.42
C PHE A 185 -14.76 9.68 -19.46
N ALA A 186 -14.33 9.80 -20.72
CA ALA A 186 -15.23 10.01 -21.85
C ALA A 186 -16.17 8.81 -22.07
N ILE A 187 -17.41 9.10 -22.41
CA ILE A 187 -18.46 8.11 -22.69
C ILE A 187 -18.63 7.99 -24.20
N GLU A 188 -18.48 6.78 -24.73
CA GLU A 188 -18.65 6.51 -26.16
C GLU A 188 -20.11 6.71 -26.59
N GLN A 189 -20.30 7.27 -27.79
CA GLN A 189 -21.63 7.53 -28.33
C GLN A 189 -22.48 6.25 -28.39
N GLY A 190 -23.68 6.30 -27.81
CA GLY A 190 -24.63 5.20 -27.82
C GLY A 190 -24.39 4.15 -26.72
N LYS A 191 -23.38 4.32 -25.87
CA LYS A 191 -23.20 3.51 -24.67
C LYS A 191 -24.02 4.06 -23.51
N ASN A 192 -24.59 3.16 -22.74
CA ASN A 192 -25.40 3.49 -21.55
C ASN A 192 -25.12 2.53 -20.37
N ARG A 193 -24.14 1.63 -20.53
CA ARG A 193 -23.61 0.81 -19.45
C ARG A 193 -22.09 0.90 -19.41
N ILE A 194 -21.56 1.25 -18.25
CA ILE A 194 -20.13 1.43 -18.00
C ILE A 194 -19.74 0.53 -16.84
N ASP A 195 -18.77 -0.36 -17.03
CA ASP A 195 -18.23 -1.23 -15.98
C ASP A 195 -16.81 -0.75 -15.63
N VAL A 196 -16.67 -0.11 -14.47
CA VAL A 196 -15.38 0.33 -13.90
C VAL A 196 -14.81 -0.80 -13.06
N LYS A 197 -13.71 -1.41 -13.52
CA LYS A 197 -13.04 -2.52 -12.84
C LYS A 197 -11.86 -2.01 -12.05
N ILE A 198 -11.83 -2.26 -10.75
CA ILE A 198 -10.72 -1.86 -9.86
C ILE A 198 -10.34 -3.08 -9.00
N PRO A 199 -9.60 -4.05 -9.54
CA PRO A 199 -9.24 -5.29 -8.83
C PRO A 199 -8.42 -5.07 -7.58
N THR A 200 -7.69 -3.95 -7.49
CA THR A 200 -6.89 -3.56 -6.33
C THR A 200 -7.72 -2.98 -5.17
N LEU A 201 -8.99 -2.62 -5.41
CA LEU A 201 -9.93 -2.17 -4.38
C LEU A 201 -10.51 -3.37 -3.62
N ASP A 202 -9.64 -4.06 -2.89
CA ASP A 202 -9.98 -5.19 -2.02
C ASP A 202 -10.33 -4.74 -0.59
N ASP A 203 -10.72 -5.70 0.26
CA ASP A 203 -11.09 -5.49 1.66
C ASP A 203 -10.06 -4.74 2.50
N TYR A 204 -8.81 -4.69 2.04
CA TYR A 204 -7.69 -4.10 2.75
C TYR A 204 -7.33 -2.71 2.23
N PHE A 205 -7.82 -2.30 1.06
CA PHE A 205 -7.41 -1.05 0.40
C PHE A 205 -7.53 0.19 1.30
N PHE A 206 -8.67 0.36 1.98
CA PHE A 206 -8.93 1.54 2.84
C PHE A 206 -8.29 1.46 4.24
N VAL A 207 -7.75 0.30 4.61
CA VAL A 207 -7.18 0.04 5.94
C VAL A 207 -5.67 -0.19 5.91
N ARG A 208 -5.07 -0.37 4.72
CA ARG A 208 -3.62 -0.41 4.53
C ARG A 208 -2.99 0.90 4.97
N TYR A 209 -1.90 0.77 5.71
CA TYR A 209 -1.11 1.91 6.16
C TYR A 209 -0.25 2.42 5.02
N PHE A 210 -0.42 3.71 4.70
CA PHE A 210 0.52 4.42 3.87
C PHE A 210 1.63 5.00 4.76
N LEU A 211 2.82 4.41 4.68
CA LEU A 211 4.02 4.81 5.39
C LEU A 211 4.91 5.57 4.42
N TYR A 212 5.30 6.79 4.76
CA TYR A 212 6.13 7.63 3.91
C TYR A 212 7.25 8.26 4.74
N HIS A 213 8.49 8.05 4.32
CA HIS A 213 9.69 8.48 5.04
C HIS A 213 9.68 8.12 6.54
N GLU A 214 9.28 6.89 6.86
CA GLU A 214 9.37 6.41 8.24
C GLU A 214 10.71 5.76 8.53
N TYR A 215 11.14 5.83 9.78
CA TYR A 215 12.44 5.35 10.20
C TYR A 215 12.32 4.25 11.27
N VAL A 216 13.06 3.17 11.06
CA VAL A 216 13.18 2.05 12.00
C VAL A 216 14.60 2.00 12.53
N TYR A 217 14.75 2.08 13.85
CA TYR A 217 16.05 1.97 14.50
C TYR A 217 16.37 0.51 14.81
N VAL A 218 17.56 0.04 14.42
CA VAL A 218 18.02 -1.34 14.58
C VAL A 218 19.02 -1.41 15.73
N LYS A 219 18.74 -2.26 16.73
CA LYS A 219 19.60 -2.45 17.90
C LYS A 219 19.78 -3.94 18.21
N GLY A 220 20.79 -4.56 17.63
CA GLY A 220 20.91 -6.02 17.71
C GLY A 220 19.64 -6.65 17.13
N ASP A 221 19.13 -7.72 17.73
CA ASP A 221 17.93 -8.42 17.23
C ASP A 221 16.60 -7.70 17.52
N GLU A 222 16.64 -6.37 17.70
CA GLU A 222 15.48 -5.53 17.97
C GLU A 222 15.29 -4.47 16.87
N LEU A 223 14.03 -4.23 16.52
CA LEU A 223 13.60 -3.08 15.73
C LEU A 223 12.80 -2.16 16.64
N HIS A 224 13.19 -0.89 16.68
CA HIS A 224 12.52 0.16 17.44
C HIS A 224 11.77 1.04 16.44
N TRP A 225 10.44 1.00 16.49
CA TRP A 225 9.58 1.69 15.53
C TRP A 225 8.27 2.10 16.22
N ARG A 226 7.84 3.36 16.00
CA ARG A 226 6.58 3.91 16.55
C ARG A 226 6.36 3.67 18.05
N ASN A 227 7.40 3.94 18.85
CA ASN A 227 7.42 3.74 20.31
C ASN A 227 7.27 2.29 20.78
N GLU A 228 7.54 1.32 19.91
CA GLU A 228 7.48 -0.10 20.20
C GLU A 228 8.80 -0.79 19.87
N ILE A 229 9.07 -1.89 20.58
CA ILE A 229 10.24 -2.74 20.36
C ILE A 229 9.78 -4.09 19.81
N TYR A 230 10.14 -4.37 18.57
CA TYR A 230 9.90 -5.66 17.92
C TYR A 230 11.13 -6.54 18.05
N LYS A 231 10.97 -7.72 18.64
CA LYS A 231 12.08 -8.65 18.90
C LYS A 231 12.11 -9.76 17.86
N LYS A 232 13.30 -10.06 17.32
CA LYS A 232 13.48 -11.12 16.34
C LYS A 232 13.10 -12.48 16.93
N LYS A 233 12.28 -13.24 16.20
CA LYS A 233 12.01 -14.64 16.51
C LYS A 233 13.25 -15.47 16.16
N LYS A 234 13.59 -16.38 17.07
CA LYS A 234 14.66 -17.36 16.87
C LYS A 234 14.24 -18.41 15.85
#